data_AF-A0A7X8M8T5-F1
#
_entry.id   AF-A0A7X8M8T5-F1
#
_cell.length_a   1.000
_cell.length_b   1.000
_cell.length_c   1.000
_cell.angle_alpha   90.00
_cell.angle_beta   90.00
_cell.angle_gamma   90.00
#
_symmetry.space_group_name_H-M   'P 1'
#
loop_
_entity.id
_entity.type
_entity.pdbx_description
1 polymer ?
#
loop_
_entity_poly.entity_id
_entity_poly.type
_entity_poly.pdbx_seq_one_letter_code
_entity_poly.pdbx_strand_id
1 'polypeptide(L)'
;MSVRPRIDLLGWLLLFSLLFAAISSAQQLEAQVETDLRTLPIDKQQKLREFADRVMHYINSYRWTDDPWRTKVMLQVQLILEDRSTNAEDRYAGQILIHNNYDLQFFDKRWSYTYQIENNLQHQDNGLDSFTSVVDFYIYLILGGEFDKWSTLGGQVYFEKAKSIAEQAKFGMGRFIEGWDRRLDL
;
A
#
# COMPACT_ATOMS: atom_id res chain seq x y z
N MET A 1 -18.10 47.72 41.16
CA MET A 1 -18.31 47.37 39.74
C MET A 1 -17.71 45.99 39.49
N SER A 2 -18.54 44.94 39.37
CA SER A 2 -18.07 43.61 38.97
C SER A 2 -18.82 43.22 37.69
N VAL A 3 -18.14 43.31 36.55
CA VAL A 3 -18.66 42.82 35.28
C VAL A 3 -18.46 41.30 35.29
N ARG A 4 -19.55 40.53 35.41
CA ARG A 4 -19.48 39.08 35.19
C ARG A 4 -19.27 38.84 33.69
N PRO A 5 -18.27 38.04 33.29
CA PRO A 5 -18.07 37.73 31.87
C PRO A 5 -19.32 36.99 31.36
N ARG A 6 -19.88 37.47 30.25
CA ARG A 6 -20.92 36.72 29.53
C ARG A 6 -20.26 35.46 28.98
N ILE A 7 -20.73 34.31 29.43
CA ILE A 7 -20.26 33.02 28.94
C ILE A 7 -20.91 32.84 27.57
N ASP A 8 -20.14 33.07 26.50
CA ASP A 8 -20.60 32.92 25.12
C ASP A 8 -20.72 31.43 24.76
N LEU A 9 -21.78 30.79 25.27
CA LEU A 9 -22.16 29.39 25.02
C LEU A 9 -22.17 29.05 23.52
N LEU A 10 -22.52 30.01 22.67
CA LEU A 10 -22.49 29.87 21.21
C LEU A 10 -21.06 29.67 20.67
N GLY A 11 -20.09 30.40 21.21
CA GLY A 11 -18.68 30.28 20.83
C GLY A 11 -18.10 28.92 21.23
N TRP A 12 -18.49 28.42 22.39
CA TRP A 12 -18.09 27.08 22.85
C TRP A 12 -18.75 25.96 22.05
N LEU A 13 -20.03 26.08 21.68
CA LEU A 13 -20.71 25.13 20.79
C LEU A 13 -20.10 25.08 19.39
N LEU A 14 -19.74 26.25 18.83
CA LEU A 14 -19.03 26.33 17.56
C LEU A 14 -17.64 25.68 17.65
N LEU A 15 -16.87 25.98 18.70
CA LEU A 15 -15.56 25.36 18.93
C LEU A 15 -15.66 23.84 19.11
N PHE A 16 -16.68 23.35 19.84
CA PHE A 16 -16.90 21.92 20.06
C PHE A 16 -17.33 21.20 18.77
N SER A 17 -18.11 21.86 17.91
CA SER A 17 -18.49 21.33 16.59
C SER A 17 -17.29 21.25 15.62
N LEU A 18 -16.39 22.24 15.66
CA LEU A 18 -15.13 22.25 14.89
C LEU A 18 -14.16 21.14 15.35
N LEU A 19 -14.10 20.85 16.65
CA LEU A 19 -13.28 19.77 17.20
C LEU A 19 -13.84 18.37 16.86
N PHE A 20 -15.16 18.23 16.71
CA PHE A 20 -15.78 16.96 16.29
C PHE A 20 -15.67 16.68 14.80
N ALA A 21 -15.65 17.72 13.95
CA ALA A 21 -15.44 17.57 12.51
C ALA A 21 -14.05 17.03 12.15
N ALA A 22 -13.05 17.22 13.02
CA ALA A 22 -11.69 16.72 12.84
C ALA A 22 -11.57 15.19 13.02
N ILE A 23 -12.60 14.51 13.54
CA ILE A 23 -12.62 13.05 13.73
C ILE A 23 -13.30 12.32 12.56
N SER A 24 -13.59 13.03 11.46
CA SER A 24 -14.14 12.39 10.27
C SER A 24 -13.11 11.38 9.74
N SER A 25 -13.45 10.09 9.80
CA SER A 25 -12.67 9.00 9.23
C SER A 25 -12.25 9.36 7.81
N ALA A 26 -10.98 9.68 7.60
CA ALA A 26 -10.40 9.65 6.27
C ALA A 26 -10.39 8.16 5.89
N GLN A 27 -11.15 7.79 4.86
CA GLN A 27 -10.99 6.48 4.26
C GLN A 27 -10.55 6.68 2.81
N GLN A 28 -9.58 5.87 2.50
CA GLN A 28 -8.27 6.18 1.96
C GLN A 28 -7.81 4.75 1.73
N LEU A 29 -7.83 4.29 0.47
CA LEU A 29 -7.54 2.92 0.02
C LEU A 29 -7.69 1.82 1.10
N GLU A 30 -8.73 0.99 1.01
CA GLU A 30 -8.93 -0.13 1.94
C GLU A 30 -8.49 -1.43 1.27
N ALA A 31 -7.38 -2.00 1.74
CA ALA A 31 -6.86 -3.27 1.31
C ALA A 31 -7.28 -4.41 2.24
N GLN A 32 -7.63 -5.54 1.65
CA GLN A 32 -7.66 -6.85 2.29
C GLN A 32 -6.54 -7.69 1.68
N VAL A 33 -5.80 -8.40 2.52
CA VAL A 33 -4.63 -9.17 2.09
C VAL A 33 -4.76 -10.61 2.58
N GLU A 34 -4.53 -11.54 1.68
CA GLU A 34 -4.46 -12.97 1.97
C GLU A 34 -3.12 -13.55 1.51
N THR A 35 -2.63 -14.55 2.23
CA THR A 35 -1.41 -15.28 1.87
C THR A 35 -1.71 -16.78 1.73
N ASP A 36 -1.29 -17.37 0.62
CA ASP A 36 -1.21 -18.81 0.45
C ASP A 36 0.20 -19.30 0.81
N LEU A 37 0.27 -20.03 1.92
CA LEU A 37 1.52 -20.58 2.47
C LEU A 37 1.61 -22.10 2.31
N ARG A 38 0.64 -22.75 1.64
CA ARG A 38 0.48 -24.22 1.65
C ARG A 38 1.65 -24.97 1.03
N THR A 39 2.42 -24.31 0.17
CA THR A 39 3.63 -24.81 -0.49
C THR A 39 4.85 -24.81 0.43
N LEU A 40 4.80 -24.10 1.56
CA LEU A 40 5.93 -23.94 2.48
C LEU A 40 5.97 -25.05 3.55
N PRO A 41 7.15 -25.37 4.09
CA PRO A 41 7.28 -26.18 5.31
C PRO A 41 6.51 -25.59 6.51
N ILE A 42 6.05 -26.44 7.43
CA ILE A 42 5.18 -26.04 8.56
C ILE A 42 5.83 -24.96 9.45
N ASP A 43 7.12 -25.06 9.72
CA ASP A 43 7.88 -24.08 10.50
C ASP A 43 7.90 -22.70 9.81
N LYS A 44 8.02 -22.67 8.48
CA LYS A 44 7.97 -21.44 7.67
C LYS A 44 6.56 -20.86 7.61
N GLN A 45 5.53 -21.71 7.51
CA GLN A 45 4.13 -21.27 7.62
C GLN A 45 3.87 -20.57 8.95
N GLN A 46 4.33 -21.17 10.06
CA GLN A 46 4.21 -20.57 11.39
C GLN A 46 4.94 -19.23 11.48
N LYS A 47 6.13 -19.11 10.88
CA LYS A 47 6.89 -17.86 10.83
C LYS A 47 6.16 -16.75 10.06
N LEU A 48 5.46 -17.12 8.98
CA LEU A 48 4.77 -16.20 8.09
C LEU A 48 3.30 -15.97 8.42
N ARG A 49 2.77 -16.54 9.52
CA ARG A 49 1.35 -16.46 9.88
C ARG A 49 0.77 -15.03 9.94
N GLU A 50 1.59 -14.06 10.37
CA GLU A 50 1.21 -12.63 10.47
C GLU A 50 1.61 -11.82 9.23
N PHE A 51 2.08 -12.46 8.15
CA PHE A 51 2.59 -11.72 6.99
C PHE A 51 1.48 -10.98 6.25
N ALA A 52 0.32 -11.62 6.06
CA ALA A 52 -0.85 -10.96 5.48
C ALA A 52 -1.22 -9.69 6.27
N ASP A 53 -1.31 -9.79 7.60
CA ASP A 53 -1.67 -8.66 8.47
C ASP A 53 -0.63 -7.53 8.42
N ARG A 54 0.66 -7.84 8.32
CA ARG A 54 1.71 -6.83 8.15
C ARG A 54 1.60 -6.09 6.82
N VAL A 55 1.33 -6.81 5.72
CA VAL A 55 1.16 -6.20 4.40
C VAL A 55 -0.13 -5.36 4.37
N MET A 56 -1.21 -5.87 4.96
CA MET A 56 -2.46 -5.13 5.09
C MET A 56 -2.27 -3.84 5.91
N HIS A 57 -1.57 -3.93 7.05
CA HIS A 57 -1.26 -2.76 7.87
C HIS A 57 -0.39 -1.76 7.12
N TYR A 58 0.64 -2.23 6.41
CA TYR A 58 1.48 -1.39 5.56
C TYR A 58 0.65 -0.58 4.56
N ILE A 59 -0.22 -1.26 3.80
CA ILE A 59 -1.03 -0.62 2.78
C ILE A 59 -2.04 0.35 3.41
N ASN A 60 -2.78 -0.09 4.42
CA ASN A 60 -3.88 0.69 5.02
C ASN A 60 -3.42 1.83 5.93
N SER A 61 -2.17 1.81 6.42
CA SER A 61 -1.62 2.88 7.26
C SER A 61 -0.98 4.01 6.45
N TYR A 62 -0.70 3.79 5.16
CA TYR A 62 -0.08 4.79 4.30
C TYR A 62 -1.09 5.69 3.62
N ARG A 63 -0.73 6.97 3.46
CA ARG A 63 -1.54 7.97 2.75
C ARG A 63 -1.25 7.95 1.25
N TRP A 64 -1.97 7.09 0.53
CA TRP A 64 -1.81 6.95 -0.92
C TRP A 64 -2.29 8.14 -1.75
N THR A 65 -3.29 8.86 -1.25
CA THR A 65 -4.00 9.91 -1.98
C THR A 65 -4.23 11.15 -1.12
N ASP A 66 -4.23 12.31 -1.76
CA ASP A 66 -4.63 13.61 -1.20
C ASP A 66 -6.01 14.06 -1.69
N ASP A 67 -6.80 13.13 -2.24
CA ASP A 67 -8.11 13.39 -2.80
C ASP A 67 -9.06 14.10 -1.80
N PRO A 68 -9.51 15.34 -2.10
CA PRO A 68 -10.44 16.05 -1.24
C PRO A 68 -11.84 15.41 -1.20
N TRP A 69 -12.21 14.61 -2.22
CA TRP A 69 -13.53 13.99 -2.35
C TRP A 69 -13.64 12.66 -1.60
N ARG A 70 -12.55 12.16 -1.01
CA ARG A 70 -12.50 10.92 -0.21
C ARG A 70 -13.04 9.71 -0.96
N THR A 71 -12.63 9.58 -2.22
CA THR A 71 -12.99 8.45 -3.09
C THR A 71 -12.56 7.14 -2.44
N LYS A 72 -13.51 6.25 -2.22
CA LYS A 72 -13.27 4.95 -1.59
C LYS A 72 -12.78 3.95 -2.65
N VAL A 73 -11.52 3.54 -2.54
CA VAL A 73 -10.90 2.52 -3.39
C VAL A 73 -10.72 1.22 -2.59
N MET A 74 -11.35 0.14 -3.05
CA MET A 74 -11.17 -1.21 -2.49
C MET A 74 -10.04 -1.92 -3.19
N LEU A 75 -9.25 -2.66 -2.43
CA LEU A 75 -8.13 -3.42 -2.94
C LEU A 75 -8.12 -4.82 -2.32
N GLN A 76 -7.95 -5.83 -3.15
CA GLN A 76 -7.71 -7.21 -2.72
C GLN A 76 -6.30 -7.59 -3.15
N VAL A 77 -5.52 -8.14 -2.24
CA VAL A 77 -4.18 -8.67 -2.53
C VAL A 77 -4.12 -10.13 -2.13
N GLN A 78 -3.76 -10.99 -3.06
CA GLN A 78 -3.43 -12.38 -2.79
C GLN A 78 -1.94 -12.61 -3.06
N LEU A 79 -1.25 -13.16 -2.08
CA LEU A 79 0.17 -13.48 -2.16
C LEU A 79 0.35 -14.99 -2.09
N ILE A 80 0.97 -15.60 -3.09
CA ILE A 80 1.36 -17.02 -3.05
C ILE A 80 2.86 -17.07 -2.81
N LEU A 81 3.28 -17.64 -1.67
CA LEU A 81 4.67 -17.61 -1.24
C LEU A 81 5.40 -18.91 -1.60
N GLU A 82 6.66 -18.77 -1.99
CA GLU A 82 7.60 -19.84 -2.28
C GLU A 82 8.87 -19.64 -1.45
N ASP A 83 9.40 -20.74 -0.89
CA ASP A 83 10.66 -20.70 -0.13
C ASP A 83 11.85 -20.57 -1.08
N ARG A 84 12.68 -19.57 -0.83
CA ARG A 84 13.98 -19.33 -1.49
C ARG A 84 15.08 -19.11 -0.47
N SER A 85 14.86 -19.56 0.78
CA SER A 85 15.78 -19.37 1.89
C SER A 85 17.13 -20.03 1.59
N THR A 86 18.19 -19.39 2.08
CA THR A 86 19.53 -19.98 2.12
C THR A 86 19.89 -20.25 3.58
N ASN A 87 21.04 -20.88 3.82
CA ASN A 87 21.54 -21.07 5.19
C ASN A 87 21.79 -19.75 5.94
N ALA A 88 21.90 -18.62 5.22
CA ALA A 88 22.20 -17.31 5.79
C ALA A 88 20.99 -16.38 5.91
N GLU A 89 19.95 -16.58 5.09
CA GLU A 89 18.80 -15.69 5.04
C GLU A 89 17.49 -16.44 4.76
N ASP A 90 16.44 -16.04 5.47
CA ASP A 90 15.08 -16.44 5.13
C ASP A 90 14.58 -15.52 4.03
N ARG A 91 14.50 -16.08 2.83
CA ARG A 91 14.10 -15.37 1.62
C ARG A 91 12.90 -16.06 1.01
N TYR A 92 11.91 -15.27 0.66
CA TYR A 92 10.72 -15.75 -0.01
C TYR A 92 10.61 -15.07 -1.37
N ALA A 93 10.03 -15.78 -2.32
CA ALA A 93 9.59 -15.22 -3.58
C ALA A 93 8.12 -15.59 -3.77
N GLY A 94 7.49 -15.08 -4.81
CA GLY A 94 6.12 -15.50 -5.04
C GLY A 94 5.39 -14.79 -6.15
N GLN A 95 4.09 -15.02 -6.12
CA GLN A 95 3.12 -14.45 -7.02
C GLN A 95 2.26 -13.46 -6.25
N ILE A 96 1.86 -12.39 -6.91
CA ILE A 96 0.94 -11.38 -6.39
C ILE A 96 -0.20 -11.23 -7.39
N LEU A 97 -1.43 -11.32 -6.88
CA LEU A 97 -2.64 -10.90 -7.58
C LEU A 97 -3.20 -9.71 -6.81
N ILE A 98 -3.42 -8.60 -7.50
CA ILE A 98 -3.93 -7.37 -6.90
C ILE A 98 -5.01 -6.78 -7.78
N HIS A 99 -6.18 -6.49 -7.20
CA HIS A 99 -7.32 -5.98 -7.97
C HIS A 99 -8.26 -5.11 -7.15
N ASN A 100 -9.08 -4.33 -7.85
CA ASN A 100 -10.06 -3.41 -7.26
C ASN A 100 -11.47 -4.02 -7.08
N ASN A 101 -11.63 -5.34 -7.23
CA ASN A 101 -12.92 -6.06 -7.30
C ASN A 101 -13.83 -5.73 -8.49
N TYR A 102 -13.36 -4.94 -9.46
CA TYR A 102 -14.14 -4.56 -10.63
C TYR A 102 -13.40 -4.93 -11.92
N ASP A 103 -12.62 -4.00 -12.45
CA ASP A 103 -12.03 -4.01 -13.79
C ASP A 103 -10.50 -3.99 -13.80
N LEU A 104 -9.87 -3.47 -12.75
CA LEU A 104 -8.42 -3.39 -12.65
C LEU A 104 -7.89 -4.59 -11.89
N GLN A 105 -7.09 -5.39 -12.58
CA GLN A 105 -6.46 -6.58 -12.03
C GLN A 105 -5.05 -6.73 -12.61
N PHE A 106 -4.09 -6.91 -11.72
CA PHE A 106 -2.70 -7.16 -12.07
C PHE A 106 -2.23 -8.45 -11.43
N PHE A 107 -1.51 -9.25 -12.22
CA PHE A 107 -0.91 -10.49 -11.77
C PHE A 107 0.56 -10.51 -12.13
N ASP A 108 1.39 -10.82 -11.14
CA ASP A 108 2.84 -10.90 -11.29
C ASP A 108 3.38 -12.12 -10.55
N LYS A 109 4.47 -12.68 -11.06
CA LYS A 109 5.15 -13.87 -10.53
C LYS A 109 6.56 -13.60 -10.02
N ARG A 110 6.98 -12.33 -9.99
CA ARG A 110 8.40 -11.96 -9.86
C ARG A 110 8.63 -10.94 -8.75
N TRP A 111 8.45 -11.35 -7.51
CA TRP A 111 8.93 -10.55 -6.39
C TRP A 111 9.76 -11.44 -5.46
N SER A 112 10.68 -10.84 -4.74
CA SER A 112 11.38 -11.51 -3.66
C SER A 112 11.51 -10.61 -2.44
N TYR A 113 11.59 -11.23 -1.27
CA TYR A 113 11.62 -10.54 0.01
C TYR A 113 12.49 -11.31 1.00
N THR A 114 13.48 -10.63 1.59
CA THR A 114 14.22 -11.18 2.73
C THR A 114 13.42 -10.87 3.99
N TYR A 115 12.86 -11.92 4.59
CA TYR A 115 11.95 -11.79 5.71
C TYR A 115 12.68 -11.72 7.05
N GLN A 116 12.41 -10.66 7.79
CA GLN A 116 12.85 -10.48 9.17
C GLN A 116 11.64 -10.10 10.02
N ILE A 117 11.44 -10.82 11.12
CA ILE A 117 10.23 -10.66 11.95
C ILE A 117 10.13 -9.27 12.59
N GLU A 118 11.27 -8.67 12.92
CA GLU A 118 11.34 -7.33 13.53
C GLU A 118 11.31 -6.20 12.50
N ASN A 119 11.42 -6.52 11.21
CA ASN A 119 11.40 -5.49 10.17
C ASN A 119 9.97 -5.13 9.82
N ASN A 120 9.61 -3.87 10.03
CA ASN A 120 8.33 -3.35 9.58
C ASN A 120 8.41 -2.98 8.10
N LEU A 121 7.37 -3.33 7.35
CA LEU A 121 7.19 -2.84 5.99
C LEU A 121 6.92 -1.34 6.05
N GLN A 122 7.65 -0.56 5.25
CA GLN A 122 7.58 0.89 5.24
C GLN A 122 7.64 1.40 3.81
N HIS A 123 6.93 2.51 3.59
CA HIS A 123 6.94 3.19 2.31
C HIS A 123 8.23 4.00 2.21
N GLN A 124 8.85 4.00 1.04
CA GLN A 124 10.11 4.69 0.80
C GLN A 124 9.97 5.63 -0.39
N ASP A 125 9.65 6.90 -0.14
CA ASP A 125 9.41 7.88 -1.21
C ASP A 125 10.62 8.04 -2.16
N ASN A 126 11.84 7.84 -1.65
CA ASN A 126 13.11 7.98 -2.38
C ASN A 126 13.97 6.70 -2.33
N GLY A 127 13.37 5.56 -2.03
CA GLY A 127 14.07 4.29 -1.85
C GLY A 127 13.36 3.15 -2.56
N LEU A 128 14.10 2.07 -2.76
CA LEU A 128 13.55 0.83 -3.31
C LEU A 128 13.73 -0.29 -2.30
N ASP A 129 12.64 -1.01 -2.09
CA ASP A 129 12.62 -2.33 -1.47
C ASP A 129 12.16 -3.38 -2.48
N SER A 130 12.58 -4.63 -2.32
CA SER A 130 12.28 -5.68 -3.29
C SER A 130 10.81 -6.11 -3.29
N PHE A 131 10.10 -5.90 -2.18
CA PHE A 131 8.69 -6.25 -2.04
C PHE A 131 7.78 -5.03 -2.03
N THR A 132 8.03 -4.03 -1.16
CA THR A 132 7.11 -2.90 -1.06
C THR A 132 7.06 -2.09 -2.35
N SER A 133 8.17 -1.92 -3.07
CA SER A 133 8.14 -1.24 -4.38
C SER A 133 7.20 -1.92 -5.39
N VAL A 134 7.09 -3.26 -5.37
CA VAL A 134 6.17 -3.99 -6.26
C VAL A 134 4.72 -3.74 -5.85
N VAL A 135 4.43 -3.76 -4.55
CA VAL A 135 3.11 -3.44 -4.00
C VAL A 135 2.71 -2.01 -4.37
N ASP A 136 3.60 -1.05 -4.11
CA ASP A 136 3.39 0.37 -4.35
C ASP A 136 3.13 0.66 -5.84
N PHE A 137 3.92 0.04 -6.72
CA PHE A 137 3.75 0.13 -8.17
C PHE A 137 2.33 -0.24 -8.60
N TYR A 138 1.83 -1.41 -8.17
CA TYR A 138 0.50 -1.85 -8.55
C TYR A 138 -0.62 -1.06 -7.90
N ILE A 139 -0.44 -0.62 -6.66
CA ILE A 139 -1.39 0.28 -6.01
C ILE A 139 -1.51 1.58 -6.79
N TYR A 140 -0.39 2.17 -7.21
CA TYR A 140 -0.40 3.39 -8.01
C TYR A 140 -1.02 3.19 -9.40
N LEU A 141 -0.85 2.04 -10.05
CA LEU A 141 -1.58 1.72 -11.29
C LEU A 141 -3.10 1.63 -11.06
N ILE A 142 -3.53 0.96 -9.99
CA ILE A 142 -4.96 0.87 -9.65
C ILE A 142 -5.53 2.26 -9.34
N LEU A 143 -4.84 3.06 -8.54
CA LEU A 143 -5.25 4.43 -8.23
C LEU A 143 -5.33 5.29 -9.49
N GLY A 144 -4.35 5.19 -10.39
CA GLY A 144 -4.39 5.88 -11.67
C GLY A 144 -5.67 5.54 -12.45
N GLY A 145 -5.96 4.25 -12.61
CA GLY A 145 -7.16 3.80 -13.31
C GLY A 145 -8.47 4.15 -12.60
N GLU A 146 -8.51 4.11 -11.26
CA GLU A 146 -9.68 4.54 -10.49
C GLU A 146 -9.95 6.03 -10.65
N PHE A 147 -8.94 6.88 -10.55
CA PHE A 147 -9.11 8.32 -10.60
C PHE A 147 -9.40 8.87 -12.01
N ASP A 148 -8.93 8.20 -13.08
CA ASP A 148 -9.28 8.53 -14.46
C ASP A 148 -10.77 8.29 -14.79
N LYS A 149 -11.49 7.50 -13.98
CA LYS A 149 -12.95 7.32 -14.12
C LYS A 149 -13.74 8.56 -13.69
N TRP A 150 -13.18 9.37 -12.80
CA TRP A 150 -13.86 10.52 -12.20
C TRP A 150 -13.56 11.82 -12.94
N SER A 151 -12.40 11.92 -13.57
CA SER A 151 -12.02 13.07 -14.39
C SER A 151 -10.98 12.68 -15.43
N THR A 152 -11.00 13.37 -16.57
CA THR A 152 -9.97 13.23 -17.60
C THR A 152 -8.59 13.54 -17.00
N LEU A 153 -7.68 12.56 -17.04
CA LEU A 153 -6.33 12.62 -16.46
C LEU A 153 -6.30 12.76 -14.93
N GLY A 154 -7.38 12.43 -14.23
CA GLY A 154 -7.43 12.44 -12.76
C GLY A 154 -6.41 11.49 -12.11
N GLY A 155 -6.04 10.43 -12.82
CA GLY A 155 -5.10 9.40 -12.39
C GLY A 155 -3.62 9.71 -12.67
N GLN A 156 -3.33 10.76 -13.45
CA GLN A 156 -1.99 11.00 -14.01
C GLN A 156 -0.88 11.03 -12.94
N VAL A 157 -1.15 11.68 -11.79
CA VAL A 157 -0.18 11.76 -10.68
C VAL A 157 0.21 10.38 -10.13
N TYR A 158 -0.70 9.41 -10.12
CA TYR A 158 -0.42 8.06 -9.64
C TYR A 158 0.34 7.25 -10.69
N PHE A 159 -0.01 7.39 -11.97
CA PHE A 159 0.76 6.77 -13.06
C PHE A 159 2.20 7.28 -13.09
N GLU A 160 2.43 8.57 -12.85
CA GLU A 160 3.77 9.15 -12.75
C GLU A 160 4.57 8.56 -11.58
N LYS A 161 3.94 8.33 -10.43
CA LYS A 161 4.56 7.63 -9.29
C LYS A 161 4.91 6.18 -9.63
N ALA A 162 4.00 5.42 -10.25
CA ALA A 162 4.27 4.05 -10.69
C ALA A 162 5.45 4.00 -11.68
N LYS A 163 5.46 4.90 -12.67
CA LYS A 163 6.55 5.02 -13.63
C LYS A 163 7.88 5.33 -12.97
N SER A 164 7.90 6.26 -12.01
CA SER A 164 9.10 6.61 -11.24
C SER A 164 9.68 5.39 -10.52
N ILE A 165 8.84 4.58 -9.85
CA ILE A 165 9.28 3.34 -9.20
C ILE A 165 9.91 2.39 -10.22
N ALA A 166 9.24 2.17 -11.36
CA ALA A 166 9.72 1.25 -12.37
C ALA A 166 11.06 1.69 -13.01
N GLU A 167 11.21 2.98 -13.28
CA GLU A 167 12.46 3.56 -13.78
C GLU A 167 13.59 3.43 -12.75
N GLN A 168 13.32 3.82 -11.49
CA GLN A 168 14.29 3.67 -10.41
C GLN A 168 14.72 2.21 -10.23
N ALA A 169 13.78 1.26 -10.26
CA ALA A 169 14.08 -0.16 -10.06
C ALA A 169 14.90 -0.78 -11.21
N LYS A 170 14.73 -0.29 -12.45
CA LYS A 170 15.54 -0.71 -13.59
C LYS A 170 17.00 -0.29 -13.44
N PHE A 171 17.24 0.94 -12.97
CA PHE A 171 18.57 1.53 -12.87
C PHE A 171 19.22 1.34 -11.49
N GLY A 172 18.43 0.97 -10.48
CA GLY A 172 18.82 0.71 -9.10
C GLY A 172 19.34 -0.72 -8.91
N MET A 173 20.67 -0.84 -8.87
CA MET A 173 21.49 -2.01 -8.45
C MET A 173 20.78 -3.37 -8.27
N GLY A 174 21.19 -4.35 -9.10
CA GLY A 174 21.22 -5.82 -8.88
C GLY A 174 20.11 -6.53 -8.08
N ARG A 175 19.92 -6.16 -6.81
CA ARG A 175 19.00 -6.80 -5.84
C ARG A 175 17.53 -6.51 -6.12
N PHE A 176 17.22 -5.41 -6.80
CA PHE A 176 15.85 -4.98 -7.05
C PHE A 176 15.35 -5.25 -8.47
N ILE A 177 16.14 -5.95 -9.31
CA ILE A 177 15.88 -6.05 -10.76
C ILE A 177 14.76 -7.04 -11.11
N GLU A 178 14.39 -7.95 -10.21
CA GLU A 178 13.49 -9.07 -10.53
C GLU A 178 12.13 -8.58 -11.07
N GLY A 179 11.89 -8.81 -12.37
CA GLY A 179 10.62 -8.53 -13.04
C GLY A 179 10.41 -7.10 -13.57
N TRP A 180 11.28 -6.13 -13.26
CA TRP A 180 11.10 -4.73 -13.69
C TRP A 180 11.36 -4.49 -15.18
N ASP A 181 12.05 -5.43 -15.84
CA ASP A 181 12.16 -5.47 -17.29
C ASP A 181 10.79 -5.50 -17.98
N ARG A 182 9.80 -6.18 -17.38
CA ARG A 182 8.44 -6.32 -17.93
C ARG A 182 7.45 -5.30 -17.39
N ARG A 183 7.61 -4.83 -16.15
CA ARG A 183 6.69 -3.85 -15.53
C ARG A 183 6.73 -2.48 -16.21
N LEU A 184 7.83 -2.15 -16.89
CA LEU A 184 7.98 -0.90 -17.64
C LEU A 184 7.12 -0.83 -18.91
N ASP A 185 6.66 -1.98 -19.39
CA ASP A 185 5.82 -2.05 -20.60
C ASP A 185 4.31 -1.97 -20.29
N LEU A 186 3.95 -1.88 -19.00
CA LEU A 186 2.58 -1.70 -18.49
C LEU A 186 2.22 -0.21 -18.38
#